data_AF-A0A537Z6F9-F1
#
_entry.id   AF-A0A537Z6F9-F1
#
_cell.length_a   1.000
_cell.length_b   1.000
_cell.length_c   1.000
_cell.angle_alpha   90.00
_cell.angle_beta   90.00
_cell.angle_gamma   90.00
#
_symmetry.space_group_name_H-M   'P 1'
#
loop_
_entity.id
_entity.type
_entity.pdbx_description
1 polymer ?
#
loop_
_entity_poly.entity_id
_entity_poly.type
_entity_poly.pdbx_seq_one_letter_code
_entity_poly.pdbx_strand_id
1 'polypeptide(L)'
;MEPVNPRGKTGAEPAPRRQGAAVRATLWLARHIRGRVVRRVGGPARARVIVLFGAVLALNGADTATVGAVAPQLEHSLHIGISSVALLVGAVFTIPVGLFVDRVKRLPMLSISILLWSFASLLSAVSTSYSNLLVTRLLLGAVTATAGPAIASLTGDYFAARERGRVWAYILGGEIAGTAAGFIVSGTVASLISWRAAFVLLAIPGFFLARELYRTVPEPRRGGESPLLPGAVDFKLAVAEASPRPQADPEAARPPEETAHEAIRQRGLRPDPERVLHEDARALGLVAAVRYVLSVPTNVLMIVSSSLGYFFFAGLSTFALLFVRGHYHASQATAELVLGLLVVGAMIGTLVSGRLTDSLVRRGFLEARVWVPALSYIGAAGLLLPGILSSHLTPAVWFDVGGAALLSAANPPLDAARLDIMPPGLWGRAESIRTVLRSLAQAIAPLAFGGLADLIAGIAPKQAPIGTHPVVSPGAARGLEITFLLLLGTLAAAGVVLLRARSTYARDTATAAASQRGSR
;
A
#
# COMPACT_ATOMS: atom_id res chain seq x y z
N MET A 1 -29.84 21.39 75.39
CA MET A 1 -29.19 22.48 74.63
C MET A 1 -27.70 22.20 74.65
N GLU A 2 -27.15 21.93 73.46
CA GLU A 2 -25.76 21.64 73.07
C GLU A 2 -24.94 20.59 73.85
N PRO A 3 -24.25 19.73 73.09
CA PRO A 3 -22.80 19.85 73.12
C PRO A 3 -22.10 19.71 71.76
N VAL A 4 -21.17 20.66 71.53
CA VAL A 4 -19.77 20.47 71.12
C VAL A 4 -19.50 19.57 69.91
N ASN A 5 -19.24 20.22 68.77
CA ASN A 5 -18.61 19.68 67.58
C ASN A 5 -17.08 19.71 67.71
N PRO A 6 -16.35 18.58 67.57
CA PRO A 6 -14.92 18.59 67.34
C PRO A 6 -14.56 18.04 65.96
N ARG A 7 -13.73 18.82 65.25
CA ARG A 7 -12.68 18.44 64.27
C ARG A 7 -12.86 19.10 62.90
N GLY A 8 -12.24 20.26 62.78
CA GLY A 8 -11.76 20.76 61.50
C GLY A 8 -10.73 19.78 60.91
N LYS A 9 -11.08 19.18 59.77
CA LYS A 9 -10.12 18.64 58.80
C LYS A 9 -10.31 19.42 57.51
N THR A 10 -9.48 20.42 57.31
CA THR A 10 -9.28 21.08 56.02
C THR A 10 -8.67 20.06 55.05
N GLY A 11 -9.51 19.46 54.20
CA GLY A 11 -9.05 18.69 53.06
C GLY A 11 -8.40 19.63 52.05
N ALA A 12 -7.08 19.60 51.98
CA ALA A 12 -6.34 20.24 50.90
C ALA A 12 -6.73 19.57 49.57
N GLU A 13 -7.30 20.33 48.64
CA GLU A 13 -7.44 19.92 47.24
C GLU A 13 -6.06 19.56 46.67
N PRO A 14 -5.90 18.42 45.97
CA PRO A 14 -4.64 18.14 45.30
C PRO A 14 -4.42 19.16 44.18
N ALA A 15 -3.38 19.99 44.35
CA ALA A 15 -2.95 20.96 43.35
C ALA A 15 -2.79 20.31 41.96
N PRO A 16 -3.22 20.96 40.87
CA PRO A 16 -3.10 20.41 39.53
C PRO A 16 -1.64 20.15 39.21
N ARG A 17 -1.28 18.89 38.93
CA ARG A 17 0.06 18.47 38.49
C ARG A 17 0.52 19.39 37.36
N ARG A 18 1.53 20.23 37.64
CA ARG A 18 2.15 21.13 36.65
C ARG A 18 2.80 20.29 35.53
N GLN A 19 2.05 19.99 34.48
CA GLN A 19 2.60 19.38 33.27
C GLN A 19 3.57 20.37 32.62
N GLY A 20 4.81 19.94 32.37
CA GLY A 20 5.86 20.77 31.77
C GLY A 20 5.40 21.42 30.46
N ALA A 21 5.90 22.63 30.17
CA ALA A 21 5.54 23.40 28.97
C ALA A 21 5.75 22.59 27.68
N ALA A 22 6.78 21.75 27.64
CA ALA A 22 7.05 20.82 26.54
C ALA A 22 5.90 19.80 26.34
N VAL A 23 5.42 19.17 27.41
CA VAL A 23 4.30 18.22 27.34
C VAL A 23 3.03 18.92 26.86
N ARG A 24 2.77 20.15 27.32
CA ARG A 24 1.63 20.95 26.85
C ARG A 24 1.76 21.33 25.38
N ALA A 25 2.95 21.70 24.91
CA ALA A 25 3.22 22.01 23.51
C ALA A 25 3.06 20.76 22.62
N THR A 26 3.57 19.61 23.04
CA THR A 26 3.41 18.33 22.33
C THR A 26 1.94 17.90 22.29
N LEU A 27 1.21 17.99 23.41
CA LEU A 27 -0.21 17.66 23.45
C LEU A 27 -1.05 18.64 22.63
N TRP A 28 -0.71 19.93 22.64
CA TRP A 28 -1.35 20.94 21.81
C TRP A 28 -1.11 20.65 20.34
N LEU A 29 0.15 20.41 19.93
CA LEU A 29 0.51 20.07 18.55
C LEU A 29 -0.18 18.77 18.11
N ALA A 30 -0.18 17.74 18.94
CA ALA A 30 -0.87 16.48 18.67
C ALA A 30 -2.38 16.67 18.51
N ARG A 31 -3.03 17.46 19.37
CA ARG A 31 -4.46 17.81 19.25
C ARG A 31 -4.73 18.63 18.00
N HIS A 32 -3.85 19.55 17.65
CA HIS A 32 -4.01 20.44 16.51
C HIS A 32 -3.83 19.70 15.18
N ILE A 33 -2.81 18.83 15.09
CA ILE A 33 -2.62 17.90 13.96
C ILE A 33 -3.81 16.95 13.86
N ARG A 34 -4.25 16.34 14.98
CA ARG A 34 -5.43 15.46 15.02
C ARG A 34 -6.68 16.17 14.52
N GLY A 35 -6.95 17.40 14.95
CA GLY A 35 -8.09 18.20 14.50
C GLY A 35 -8.04 18.51 13.00
N ARG A 36 -6.87 18.87 12.45
CA ARG A 36 -6.70 19.10 11.01
C ARG A 36 -6.85 17.83 10.19
N VAL A 37 -6.31 16.70 10.66
CA VAL A 37 -6.47 15.39 10.01
C VAL A 37 -7.95 15.03 9.99
N VAL A 38 -8.62 14.99 11.16
CA VAL A 38 -10.05 14.66 11.30
C VAL A 38 -10.92 15.51 10.37
N ARG A 39 -10.72 16.83 10.33
CA ARG A 39 -11.45 17.72 9.42
C ARG A 39 -11.16 17.42 7.96
N ARG A 40 -9.91 17.13 7.59
CA ARG A 40 -9.54 16.79 6.21
C ARG A 40 -10.21 15.48 5.78
N VAL A 41 -10.11 14.40 6.55
CA VAL A 41 -10.68 13.08 6.17
C VAL A 41 -12.19 12.96 6.36
N GLY A 42 -12.86 14.05 6.77
CA GLY A 42 -14.31 14.14 6.82
C GLY A 42 -14.92 13.57 8.10
N GLY A 43 -14.22 13.57 9.23
CA GLY A 43 -14.78 13.17 10.53
C GLY A 43 -13.95 12.12 11.26
N PRO A 44 -14.20 11.95 12.58
CA PRO A 44 -13.36 11.12 13.44
C PRO A 44 -13.49 9.62 13.14
N ALA A 45 -14.69 9.12 12.80
CA ALA A 45 -14.87 7.71 12.41
C ALA A 45 -14.07 7.35 11.15
N ARG A 46 -14.17 8.19 10.11
CA ARG A 46 -13.42 8.05 8.85
C ARG A 46 -11.91 8.15 9.07
N ALA A 47 -11.47 9.13 9.86
CA ALA A 47 -10.07 9.28 10.21
C ALA A 47 -9.52 8.04 10.91
N ARG A 48 -10.30 7.42 11.80
CA ARG A 48 -9.90 6.21 12.51
C ARG A 48 -9.63 5.05 11.55
N VAL A 49 -10.55 4.76 10.63
CA VAL A 49 -10.38 3.69 9.64
C VAL A 49 -9.15 3.92 8.78
N ILE A 50 -8.98 5.15 8.25
CA ILE A 50 -7.87 5.50 7.37
C ILE A 50 -6.53 5.38 8.10
N VAL A 51 -6.45 5.87 9.33
CA VAL A 51 -5.22 5.80 10.14
C VAL A 51 -4.89 4.36 10.51
N LEU A 52 -5.88 3.55 10.90
CA LEU A 52 -5.64 2.15 11.25
C LEU A 52 -5.23 1.33 10.03
N PHE A 53 -5.89 1.47 8.89
CA PHE A 53 -5.50 0.77 7.65
C PHE A 53 -4.14 1.24 7.15
N GLY A 54 -3.88 2.55 7.20
CA GLY A 54 -2.55 3.10 6.91
C GLY A 54 -1.48 2.58 7.86
N ALA A 55 -1.78 2.39 9.15
CA ALA A 55 -0.86 1.81 10.13
C ALA A 55 -0.61 0.31 9.89
N VAL A 56 -1.61 -0.44 9.40
CA VAL A 56 -1.43 -1.84 9.00
C VAL A 56 -0.45 -1.93 7.84
N LEU A 57 -0.63 -1.11 6.80
CA LEU A 57 0.33 -1.08 5.70
C LEU A 57 1.69 -0.49 6.10
N ALA A 58 1.71 0.49 7.01
CA ALA A 58 2.95 1.03 7.56
C ALA A 58 3.77 -0.07 8.26
N LEU A 59 3.10 -0.93 9.04
CA LEU A 59 3.74 -2.06 9.71
C LEU A 59 4.29 -3.07 8.71
N ASN A 60 3.54 -3.38 7.65
CA ASN A 60 3.98 -4.25 6.56
C ASN A 60 5.20 -3.67 5.80
N GLY A 61 5.17 -2.37 5.50
CA GLY A 61 6.27 -1.66 4.87
C GLY A 61 7.52 -1.64 5.77
N ALA A 62 7.35 -1.39 7.06
CA ALA A 62 8.42 -1.38 8.05
C ALA A 62 9.08 -2.75 8.22
N ASP A 63 8.30 -3.84 8.17
CA ASP A 63 8.80 -5.22 8.20
C ASP A 63 9.72 -5.50 7.00
N THR A 64 9.23 -5.15 5.80
CA THR A 64 9.97 -5.32 4.55
C THR A 64 11.28 -4.53 4.59
N ALA A 65 11.23 -3.28 5.06
CA ALA A 65 12.39 -2.44 5.24
C ALA A 65 13.38 -2.99 6.28
N THR A 66 12.87 -3.60 7.36
CA THR A 66 13.69 -4.20 8.41
C THR A 66 14.50 -5.36 7.89
N VAL A 67 13.89 -6.26 7.11
CA VAL A 67 14.61 -7.37 6.48
C VAL A 67 15.76 -6.87 5.61
N GLY A 68 15.51 -5.82 4.81
CA GLY A 68 16.56 -5.18 4.02
C GLY A 68 17.68 -4.56 4.88
N ALA A 69 17.32 -3.84 5.95
CA ALA A 69 18.27 -3.17 6.83
C ALA A 69 19.16 -4.15 7.61
N VAL A 70 18.64 -5.31 8.01
CA VAL A 70 19.41 -6.32 8.79
C VAL A 70 20.13 -7.34 7.91
N ALA A 71 19.91 -7.35 6.59
CA ALA A 71 20.47 -8.34 5.67
C ALA A 71 22.00 -8.50 5.80
N PRO A 72 22.83 -7.43 5.87
CA PRO A 72 24.28 -7.59 6.02
C PRO A 72 24.71 -8.29 7.32
N GLN A 73 23.98 -8.03 8.42
CA GLN A 73 24.27 -8.66 9.72
C GLN A 73 23.83 -10.13 9.73
N LEU A 74 22.73 -10.45 9.05
CA LEU A 74 22.27 -11.83 8.88
C LEU A 74 23.28 -12.64 8.05
N GLU A 75 23.81 -12.06 6.98
CA GLU A 75 24.86 -12.70 6.16
C GLU A 75 26.13 -12.98 6.96
N HIS A 76 26.59 -12.02 7.77
CA HIS A 76 27.76 -12.19 8.64
C HIS A 76 27.53 -13.24 9.75
N SER A 77 26.32 -13.27 10.33
CA SER A 77 26.01 -14.18 11.45
C SER A 77 25.59 -15.58 11.02
N LEU A 78 25.15 -15.77 9.78
CA LEU A 78 24.61 -17.04 9.27
C LEU A 78 25.37 -17.60 8.06
N HIS A 79 26.41 -16.91 7.58
CA HIS A 79 27.31 -17.32 6.47
C HIS A 79 26.60 -17.66 5.15
N ILE A 80 25.61 -16.85 4.73
CA ILE A 80 24.77 -17.12 3.56
C ILE A 80 24.31 -15.84 2.84
N GLY A 81 24.17 -15.92 1.51
CA GLY A 81 23.61 -14.86 0.67
C GLY A 81 22.08 -14.85 0.70
N ILE A 82 21.48 -13.77 1.20
CA ILE A 82 20.02 -13.66 1.41
C ILE A 82 19.44 -12.69 0.38
N SER A 83 18.75 -13.20 -0.65
CA SER A 83 17.94 -12.31 -1.49
C SER A 83 16.79 -12.96 -2.28
N SER A 84 16.82 -14.26 -2.58
CA SER A 84 15.83 -14.86 -3.50
C SER A 84 14.66 -15.61 -2.85
N VAL A 85 14.82 -16.19 -1.66
CA VAL A 85 13.85 -17.19 -1.15
C VAL A 85 12.61 -16.58 -0.47
N ALA A 86 12.72 -15.43 0.20
CA ALA A 86 11.60 -14.84 0.95
C ALA A 86 10.53 -14.16 0.06
N LEU A 87 10.95 -13.54 -1.04
CA LEU A 87 10.03 -12.89 -2.01
C LEU A 87 9.19 -13.91 -2.79
N LEU A 88 9.74 -15.08 -3.07
CA LEU A 88 9.04 -16.14 -3.83
C LEU A 88 7.88 -16.77 -3.05
N VAL A 89 7.99 -16.88 -1.72
CA VAL A 89 7.00 -17.63 -0.93
C VAL A 89 5.76 -16.83 -0.54
N GLY A 90 5.88 -15.51 -0.34
CA GLY A 90 4.70 -14.64 -0.18
C GLY A 90 3.75 -14.69 -1.38
N ALA A 91 4.28 -14.82 -2.60
CA ALA A 91 3.48 -14.90 -3.82
C ALA A 91 2.62 -16.18 -3.89
N VAL A 92 3.13 -17.33 -3.42
CA VAL A 92 2.43 -18.63 -3.49
C VAL A 92 1.22 -18.70 -2.54
N PHE A 93 1.35 -18.16 -1.33
CA PHE A 93 0.28 -18.21 -0.32
C PHE A 93 -0.80 -17.13 -0.48
N THR A 94 -0.63 -16.18 -1.41
CA THR A 94 -1.58 -15.08 -1.59
C THR A 94 -2.90 -15.50 -2.26
N ILE A 95 -2.90 -16.53 -3.12
CA ILE A 95 -4.13 -17.03 -3.78
C ILE A 95 -5.09 -17.71 -2.78
N PRO A 96 -4.65 -18.73 -1.98
CA PRO A 96 -5.56 -19.41 -1.06
C PRO A 96 -6.18 -18.46 -0.04
N VAL A 97 -5.38 -17.53 0.49
CA VAL A 97 -5.81 -16.53 1.46
C VAL A 97 -6.90 -15.60 0.91
N GLY A 98 -6.77 -15.15 -0.35
CA GLY A 98 -7.78 -14.31 -1.01
C GLY A 98 -9.17 -14.91 -1.05
N LEU A 99 -9.25 -16.24 -1.16
CA LEU A 99 -10.52 -16.97 -1.14
C LEU A 99 -11.16 -16.98 0.24
N PHE A 100 -10.33 -17.13 1.28
CA PHE A 100 -10.79 -17.13 2.66
C PHE A 100 -11.28 -15.74 3.08
N VAL A 101 -10.59 -14.66 2.66
CA VAL A 101 -10.98 -13.25 2.93
C VAL A 101 -12.43 -12.98 2.53
N ASP A 102 -12.85 -13.50 1.37
CA ASP A 102 -14.19 -13.25 0.85
C ASP A 102 -15.27 -14.16 1.44
N ARG A 103 -14.95 -15.10 2.33
CA ARG A 103 -15.95 -15.97 3.00
C ARG A 103 -16.08 -15.72 4.50
N VAL A 104 -15.16 -14.99 5.11
CA VAL A 104 -15.14 -14.70 6.55
C VAL A 104 -15.38 -13.22 6.85
N LYS A 105 -15.59 -12.88 8.12
CA LYS A 105 -15.58 -11.49 8.57
C LYS A 105 -14.16 -10.94 8.40
N ARG A 106 -14.00 -9.89 7.57
CA ARG A 106 -12.68 -9.45 7.11
C ARG A 106 -11.89 -8.76 8.20
N LEU A 107 -12.56 -8.08 9.13
CA LEU A 107 -11.90 -7.33 10.18
C LEU A 107 -11.35 -8.23 11.31
N PRO A 108 -12.10 -9.21 11.85
CA PRO A 108 -11.52 -10.21 12.76
C PRO A 108 -10.37 -10.98 12.10
N MET A 109 -10.53 -11.37 10.83
CA MET A 109 -9.47 -12.04 10.08
C MET A 109 -8.22 -11.16 9.96
N LEU A 110 -8.36 -9.90 9.55
CA LEU A 110 -7.24 -8.94 9.47
C LEU A 110 -6.56 -8.76 10.84
N SER A 111 -7.35 -8.67 11.92
CA SER A 111 -6.82 -8.54 13.28
C SER A 111 -6.04 -9.78 13.72
N ILE A 112 -6.56 -10.98 13.45
CA ILE A 112 -5.90 -12.26 13.73
C ILE A 112 -4.61 -12.36 12.91
N SER A 113 -4.63 -11.99 11.63
CA SER A 113 -3.44 -11.96 10.80
C SER A 113 -2.37 -11.05 11.38
N ILE A 114 -2.71 -9.84 11.83
CA ILE A 114 -1.72 -8.95 12.45
C ILE A 114 -1.15 -9.56 13.74
N LEU A 115 -1.97 -10.23 14.57
CA LEU A 115 -1.49 -10.93 15.76
C LEU A 115 -0.51 -12.07 15.40
N LEU A 116 -0.87 -12.90 14.42
CA LEU A 116 -0.01 -13.99 13.95
C LEU A 116 1.29 -13.46 13.35
N TRP A 117 1.22 -12.34 12.62
CA TRP A 117 2.38 -11.64 12.09
C TRP A 117 3.30 -11.15 13.21
N SER A 118 2.75 -10.52 14.26
CA SER A 118 3.54 -10.06 15.41
C SER A 118 4.19 -11.22 16.15
N PHE A 119 3.49 -12.34 16.33
CA PHE A 119 4.05 -13.53 16.95
C PHE A 119 5.16 -14.15 16.10
N ALA A 120 4.96 -14.27 14.79
CA ALA A 120 5.98 -14.77 13.87
C ALA A 120 7.22 -13.85 13.81
N SER A 121 7.05 -12.53 13.96
CA SER A 121 8.18 -11.60 14.10
C SER A 121 8.99 -11.84 15.38
N LEU A 122 8.32 -12.10 16.51
CA LEU A 122 9.00 -12.54 17.75
C LEU A 122 9.73 -13.89 17.57
N LEU A 123 9.11 -14.84 16.87
CA LEU A 123 9.76 -16.12 16.56
C LEU A 123 11.04 -15.90 15.74
N SER A 124 11.01 -15.01 14.75
CA SER A 124 12.20 -14.66 13.98
C SER A 124 13.29 -13.99 14.83
N ALA A 125 12.91 -13.22 15.86
CA ALA A 125 13.86 -12.64 16.81
C ALA A 125 14.56 -13.69 17.67
N VAL A 126 13.95 -14.85 17.92
CA VAL A 126 14.54 -15.95 18.71
C VAL A 126 15.16 -17.06 17.85
N SER A 127 15.04 -16.99 16.52
CA SER A 127 15.63 -17.96 15.59
C SER A 127 17.16 -18.07 15.74
N THR A 128 17.67 -19.28 15.97
CA THR A 128 19.10 -19.58 16.15
C THR A 128 19.78 -20.08 14.88
N SER A 129 19.00 -20.47 13.87
CA SER A 129 19.47 -20.99 12.59
C SER A 129 18.79 -20.26 11.44
N TYR A 130 19.47 -20.16 10.30
CA TYR A 130 18.88 -19.66 9.07
C TYR A 130 17.63 -20.42 8.67
N SER A 131 17.61 -21.75 8.75
CA SER A 131 16.44 -22.54 8.37
C SER A 131 15.23 -22.17 9.22
N ASN A 132 15.43 -21.93 10.51
CA ASN A 132 14.35 -21.47 11.41
C ASN A 132 13.89 -20.06 11.05
N LEU A 133 14.83 -19.14 10.79
CA LEU A 133 14.50 -17.79 10.34
C LEU A 133 13.75 -17.82 9.01
N LEU A 134 14.21 -18.61 8.05
CA LEU A 134 13.58 -18.80 6.76
C LEU A 134 12.15 -19.32 6.94
N VAL A 135 11.95 -20.44 7.65
CA VAL A 135 10.61 -20.98 7.92
C VAL A 135 9.68 -19.94 8.55
N THR A 136 10.15 -19.19 9.56
CA THR A 136 9.34 -18.12 10.15
C THR A 136 8.98 -17.03 9.15
N ARG A 137 9.89 -16.69 8.20
CA ARG A 137 9.61 -15.75 7.10
C ARG A 137 8.66 -16.31 6.06
N LEU A 138 8.75 -17.59 5.73
CA LEU A 138 7.82 -18.28 4.83
C LEU A 138 6.40 -18.21 5.41
N LEU A 139 6.25 -18.53 6.70
CA LEU A 139 4.97 -18.45 7.41
C LEU A 139 4.46 -17.00 7.47
N LEU A 140 5.34 -16.03 7.70
CA LEU A 140 4.99 -14.61 7.72
C LEU A 140 4.41 -14.16 6.38
N GLY A 141 4.98 -14.63 5.26
CA GLY A 141 4.51 -14.34 3.91
C GLY A 141 3.05 -14.75 3.66
N ALA A 142 2.61 -15.87 4.23
CA ALA A 142 1.21 -16.29 4.15
C ALA A 142 0.28 -15.36 4.92
N VAL A 143 0.74 -14.84 6.06
CA VAL A 143 -0.04 -13.95 6.93
C VAL A 143 -0.15 -12.55 6.32
N THR A 144 0.96 -12.01 5.79
CA THR A 144 0.98 -10.67 5.16
C THR A 144 0.09 -10.61 3.91
N ALA A 145 -0.03 -11.73 3.19
CA ALA A 145 -0.88 -11.84 2.02
C ALA A 145 -2.38 -11.58 2.28
N THR A 146 -2.82 -11.66 3.54
CA THR A 146 -4.21 -11.39 3.94
C THR A 146 -4.56 -9.90 3.97
N ALA A 147 -3.56 -9.03 4.21
CA ALA A 147 -3.80 -7.63 4.58
C ALA A 147 -4.31 -6.79 3.41
N GLY A 148 -3.66 -6.89 2.24
CA GLY A 148 -4.05 -6.14 1.04
C GLY A 148 -5.51 -6.40 0.62
N PRO A 149 -5.91 -7.67 0.39
CA PRO A 149 -7.29 -8.03 0.03
C PRO A 149 -8.34 -7.58 1.05
N ALA A 150 -8.05 -7.74 2.35
CA ALA A 150 -8.96 -7.31 3.41
C ALA A 150 -9.13 -5.79 3.42
N ILE A 151 -8.03 -5.03 3.34
CA ILE A 151 -8.05 -3.56 3.30
C ILE A 151 -8.76 -3.07 2.04
N ALA A 152 -8.53 -3.67 0.88
CA ALA A 152 -9.20 -3.29 -0.36
C ALA A 152 -10.72 -3.48 -0.26
N SER A 153 -11.15 -4.64 0.21
CA SER A 153 -12.56 -4.96 0.38
C SER A 153 -13.24 -4.07 1.43
N LEU A 154 -12.60 -3.86 2.60
CA LEU A 154 -13.12 -2.97 3.65
C LEU A 154 -13.15 -1.50 3.19
N THR A 155 -12.16 -1.04 2.44
CA THR A 155 -12.12 0.32 1.88
C THR A 155 -13.25 0.53 0.89
N GLY A 156 -13.55 -0.47 0.06
CA GLY A 156 -14.70 -0.46 -0.83
C GLY A 156 -16.04 -0.34 -0.10
N ASP A 157 -16.16 -0.94 1.09
CA ASP A 157 -17.39 -0.91 1.89
C ASP A 157 -17.56 0.37 2.71
N TYR A 158 -16.48 0.94 3.27
CA TYR A 158 -16.54 2.14 4.11
C TYR A 158 -16.59 3.46 3.34
N PHE A 159 -16.08 3.49 2.10
CA PHE A 159 -15.88 4.75 1.37
C PHE A 159 -16.54 4.74 -0.01
N ALA A 160 -17.25 5.83 -0.30
CA ALA A 160 -17.95 6.02 -1.55
C ALA A 160 -16.98 6.10 -2.74
N ALA A 161 -17.40 5.61 -3.91
CA ALA A 161 -16.55 5.53 -5.10
C ALA A 161 -15.87 6.86 -5.48
N ARG A 162 -16.52 8.02 -5.25
CA ARG A 162 -16.00 9.36 -5.57
C ARG A 162 -14.80 9.84 -4.75
N GLU A 163 -14.47 9.16 -3.67
CA GLU A 163 -13.42 9.58 -2.72
C GLU A 163 -12.40 8.47 -2.41
N ARG A 164 -12.55 7.30 -3.03
CA ARG A 164 -11.65 6.15 -2.86
C ARG A 164 -10.21 6.48 -3.24
N GLY A 165 -9.98 7.31 -4.26
CA GLY A 165 -8.62 7.67 -4.69
C GLY A 165 -7.86 8.42 -3.58
N ARG A 166 -8.52 9.40 -2.97
CA ARG A 166 -7.98 10.17 -1.85
C ARG A 166 -7.81 9.33 -0.58
N VAL A 167 -8.73 8.40 -0.32
CA VAL A 167 -8.62 7.49 0.82
C VAL A 167 -7.41 6.56 0.66
N TRP A 168 -7.26 5.93 -0.50
CA TRP A 168 -6.09 5.12 -0.83
C TRP A 168 -4.79 5.91 -0.73
N ALA A 169 -4.78 7.17 -1.17
CA ALA A 169 -3.61 8.04 -1.04
C ALA A 169 -3.17 8.21 0.42
N TYR A 170 -4.09 8.30 1.37
CA TYR A 170 -3.74 8.37 2.80
C TYR A 170 -3.29 7.03 3.37
N ILE A 171 -3.94 5.93 2.96
CA ILE A 171 -3.59 4.57 3.41
C ILE A 171 -2.17 4.21 2.91
N LEU A 172 -1.89 4.39 1.62
CA LEU A 172 -0.57 4.17 1.02
C LEU A 172 0.48 5.17 1.51
N GLY A 173 0.08 6.40 1.85
CA GLY A 173 0.96 7.33 2.55
C GLY A 173 1.43 6.78 3.91
N GLY A 174 0.59 6.02 4.60
CA GLY A 174 0.98 5.27 5.80
C GLY A 174 2.04 4.21 5.49
N GLU A 175 1.86 3.44 4.42
CA GLU A 175 2.82 2.43 3.95
C GLU A 175 4.21 3.03 3.69
N ILE A 176 4.29 4.09 2.87
CA ILE A 176 5.55 4.75 2.53
C ILE A 176 6.25 5.30 3.78
N ALA A 177 5.48 5.91 4.69
CA ALA A 177 6.02 6.43 5.95
C ALA A 177 6.55 5.31 6.85
N GLY A 178 5.82 4.19 6.92
CA GLY A 178 6.22 3.00 7.66
C GLY A 178 7.49 2.35 7.12
N THR A 179 7.60 2.19 5.81
CA THR A 179 8.82 1.68 5.16
C THR A 179 10.03 2.56 5.48
N ALA A 180 9.89 3.88 5.36
CA ALA A 180 10.98 4.82 5.64
C ALA A 180 11.40 4.79 7.12
N ALA A 181 10.43 4.86 8.04
CA ALA A 181 10.68 4.80 9.47
C ALA A 181 11.27 3.45 9.88
N GLY A 182 10.75 2.34 9.34
CA GLY A 182 11.24 0.99 9.59
C GLY A 182 12.68 0.82 9.17
N PHE A 183 13.08 1.31 7.99
CA PHE A 183 14.47 1.25 7.55
C PHE A 183 15.42 1.95 8.53
N ILE A 184 15.10 3.20 8.91
CA ILE A 184 15.93 4.02 9.80
C ILE A 184 15.98 3.41 11.21
N VAL A 185 14.82 3.11 11.78
CA VAL A 185 14.71 2.62 13.16
C VAL A 185 15.35 1.24 13.27
N SER A 186 15.02 0.32 12.37
CA SER A 186 15.56 -1.03 12.43
C SER A 186 17.05 -1.08 12.11
N GLY A 187 17.54 -0.29 11.15
CA GLY A 187 18.98 -0.18 10.89
C GLY A 187 19.77 0.34 12.10
N THR A 188 19.23 1.36 12.79
CA THR A 188 19.85 1.93 14.00
C THR A 188 19.81 0.95 15.18
N VAL A 189 18.68 0.27 15.40
CA VAL A 189 18.55 -0.74 16.46
C VAL A 189 19.43 -1.94 16.19
N ALA A 190 19.54 -2.35 14.92
CA ALA A 190 20.41 -3.43 14.52
C ALA A 190 21.89 -3.10 14.73
N SER A 191 22.31 -1.85 14.47
CA SER A 191 23.71 -1.44 14.66
C SER A 191 24.09 -1.23 16.14
N LEU A 192 23.16 -0.74 16.97
CA LEU A 192 23.43 -0.43 18.38
C LEU A 192 23.16 -1.59 19.35
N ILE A 193 22.19 -2.45 19.04
CA ILE A 193 21.73 -3.51 19.95
C ILE A 193 21.91 -4.87 19.31
N SER A 194 21.08 -5.20 18.32
CA SER A 194 21.16 -6.41 17.50
C SER A 194 20.03 -6.43 16.47
N TRP A 195 20.22 -7.14 15.37
CA TRP A 195 19.14 -7.41 14.41
C TRP A 195 17.92 -8.09 15.05
N ARG A 196 18.11 -8.86 16.13
CA ARG A 196 17.02 -9.53 16.86
C ARG A 196 16.11 -8.51 17.53
N ALA A 197 16.70 -7.47 18.13
CA ALA A 197 15.94 -6.39 18.78
C ALA A 197 15.07 -5.61 17.79
N ALA A 198 15.49 -5.49 16.52
CA ALA A 198 14.68 -4.85 15.48
C ALA A 198 13.36 -5.59 15.23
N PHE A 199 13.37 -6.94 15.20
CA PHE A 199 12.16 -7.74 15.07
C PHE A 199 11.23 -7.64 16.29
N VAL A 200 11.81 -7.64 17.50
CA VAL A 200 11.02 -7.45 18.75
C VAL A 200 10.35 -6.07 18.74
N LEU A 201 11.09 -5.03 18.38
CA LEU A 201 10.57 -3.66 18.35
C LEU A 201 9.37 -3.51 17.39
N LEU A 202 9.41 -4.18 16.24
CA LEU A 202 8.31 -4.21 15.28
C LEU A 202 7.10 -5.02 15.74
N ALA A 203 7.30 -6.10 16.49
CA ALA A 203 6.20 -6.93 16.97
C ALA A 203 5.27 -6.18 17.95
N ILE A 204 5.85 -5.34 18.81
CA ILE A 204 5.13 -4.58 19.84
C ILE A 204 3.96 -3.75 19.26
N PRO A 205 4.17 -2.81 18.33
CA PRO A 205 3.08 -2.02 17.75
C PRO A 205 2.06 -2.88 17.01
N GLY A 206 2.43 -4.03 16.45
CA GLY A 206 1.50 -4.96 15.82
C GLY A 206 0.48 -5.55 16.78
N PHE A 207 0.88 -5.97 17.99
CA PHE A 207 -0.06 -6.42 19.02
C PHE A 207 -1.07 -5.34 19.43
N PHE A 208 -0.60 -4.10 19.60
CA PHE A 208 -1.47 -2.97 19.90
C PHE A 208 -2.42 -2.66 18.74
N LEU A 209 -1.92 -2.69 17.52
CA LEU A 209 -2.70 -2.41 16.32
C LEU A 209 -3.80 -3.45 16.11
N ALA A 210 -3.49 -4.75 16.26
CA ALA A 210 -4.48 -5.80 16.15
C ALA A 210 -5.60 -5.67 17.20
N ARG A 211 -5.23 -5.37 18.45
CA ARG A 211 -6.20 -5.11 19.53
C ARG A 211 -7.09 -3.92 19.23
N GLU A 212 -6.50 -2.81 18.79
CA GLU A 212 -7.24 -1.57 18.51
C GLU A 212 -8.15 -1.75 17.30
N LEU A 213 -7.68 -2.42 16.25
CA LEU A 213 -8.47 -2.74 15.07
C LEU A 213 -9.71 -3.57 15.43
N TYR A 214 -9.51 -4.67 16.16
CA TYR A 214 -10.60 -5.56 16.58
C TYR A 214 -11.63 -4.88 17.49
N ARG A 215 -11.19 -4.01 18.40
CA ARG A 215 -12.10 -3.39 19.39
C ARG A 215 -12.89 -2.21 18.85
N THR A 216 -12.35 -1.52 17.85
CA THR A 216 -12.80 -0.15 17.57
C THR A 216 -13.33 0.08 16.18
N VAL A 217 -13.01 -0.82 15.25
CA VAL A 217 -13.58 -0.84 13.91
C VAL A 217 -14.72 -1.87 13.91
N PRO A 218 -15.97 -1.53 13.55
CA PRO A 218 -17.05 -2.50 13.45
C PRO A 218 -17.12 -3.07 12.01
N GLU A 219 -17.29 -4.39 11.85
CA GLU A 219 -17.41 -5.02 10.51
C GLU A 219 -18.51 -4.34 9.68
N PRO A 220 -18.21 -3.79 8.49
CA PRO A 220 -19.20 -3.13 7.66
C PRO A 220 -20.07 -4.17 6.92
N ARG A 221 -21.28 -3.76 6.52
CA ARG A 221 -22.06 -4.57 5.56
C ARG A 221 -21.35 -4.56 4.21
N ARG A 222 -21.32 -5.74 3.57
CA ARG A 222 -20.69 -5.95 2.28
C ARG A 222 -21.52 -5.32 1.17
N GLY A 223 -20.85 -4.75 0.17
CA GLY A 223 -21.52 -4.20 -1.02
C GLY A 223 -21.43 -2.69 -1.17
N GLY A 224 -20.61 -2.01 -0.37
CA GLY A 224 -20.68 -0.54 -0.27
C GLY A 224 -21.96 -0.06 0.41
N GLU A 225 -22.61 -0.91 1.21
CA GLU A 225 -23.89 -0.62 1.85
C GLU A 225 -23.73 0.09 3.21
N SER A 226 -22.49 0.29 3.66
CA SER A 226 -22.18 1.02 4.90
C SER A 226 -21.19 2.19 4.68
N PRO A 227 -21.47 3.13 3.76
CA PRO A 227 -20.58 4.25 3.53
C PRO A 227 -20.54 5.17 4.75
N LEU A 228 -19.34 5.47 5.23
CA LEU A 228 -19.15 6.43 6.33
C LEU A 228 -19.35 7.85 5.79
N LEU A 229 -20.49 8.45 6.13
CA LEU A 229 -20.79 9.82 5.75
C LEU A 229 -19.83 10.82 6.42
N PRO A 230 -19.44 11.91 5.73
CA PRO A 230 -18.66 12.97 6.35
C PRO A 230 -19.37 13.56 7.58
N GLY A 231 -18.64 13.68 8.69
CA GLY A 231 -19.13 14.23 9.95
C GLY A 231 -19.51 13.18 11.01
N ALA A 232 -19.54 11.89 10.67
CA ALA A 232 -19.88 10.83 11.60
C ALA A 232 -18.96 10.80 12.84
N VAL A 233 -19.55 11.01 14.02
CA VAL A 233 -18.86 11.04 15.32
C VAL A 233 -18.87 9.68 15.99
N ASP A 234 -20.04 9.06 16.11
CA ASP A 234 -20.17 7.70 16.64
C ASP A 234 -20.00 6.68 15.51
N PHE A 235 -18.89 5.95 15.57
CA PHE A 235 -18.52 4.99 14.54
C PHE A 235 -19.42 3.73 14.55
N LYS A 236 -19.84 3.26 15.73
CA LYS A 236 -20.68 2.06 15.82
C LYS A 236 -22.09 2.38 15.37
N LEU A 237 -22.61 3.53 15.79
CA LEU A 237 -23.91 4.02 15.36
C LEU A 237 -23.92 4.29 13.85
N ALA A 238 -22.91 4.98 13.29
CA ALA A 238 -22.86 5.26 11.86
C ALA A 238 -22.84 4.00 10.98
N VAL A 239 -22.22 2.91 11.45
CA VAL A 239 -22.21 1.63 10.73
C VAL A 239 -23.50 0.84 10.96
N ALA A 240 -24.14 0.97 12.13
CA ALA A 240 -25.43 0.33 12.43
C ALA A 240 -26.62 1.02 11.73
N GLU A 241 -26.62 2.36 11.68
CA GLU A 241 -27.63 3.20 11.04
C GLU A 241 -27.57 3.16 9.52
N ALA A 242 -26.48 2.67 8.94
CA ALA A 242 -26.39 2.33 7.53
C ALA A 242 -27.34 1.16 7.20
N SER A 243 -28.64 1.47 7.15
CA SER A 243 -29.74 0.56 6.87
C SER A 243 -29.70 0.12 5.41
N PRO A 244 -30.15 -1.10 5.08
CA PRO A 244 -30.50 -1.40 3.70
C PRO A 244 -31.56 -0.36 3.32
N ARG A 245 -31.35 0.43 2.26
CA ARG A 245 -32.41 1.30 1.77
C ARG A 245 -33.64 0.41 1.57
N PRO A 246 -34.79 0.68 2.23
CA PRO A 246 -36.05 0.17 1.74
C PRO A 246 -36.17 0.58 0.26
N GLN A 247 -36.90 -0.20 -0.53
CA GLN A 247 -37.42 0.27 -1.82
C GLN A 247 -38.23 1.55 -1.55
N ALA A 248 -37.57 2.70 -1.53
CA ALA A 248 -38.20 3.99 -1.35
C ALA A 248 -38.53 4.53 -2.74
N ASP A 249 -39.75 5.03 -2.86
CA ASP A 249 -40.35 5.57 -4.08
C ASP A 249 -39.35 6.34 -4.97
N PRO A 250 -39.37 6.12 -6.29
CA PRO A 250 -38.41 6.71 -7.25
C PRO A 250 -38.39 8.26 -7.30
N GLU A 251 -39.26 8.93 -6.55
CA GLU A 251 -39.46 10.39 -6.59
C GLU A 251 -39.08 11.16 -5.32
N ALA A 252 -38.91 10.53 -4.16
CA ALA A 252 -38.74 11.26 -2.90
C ALA A 252 -37.31 11.15 -2.35
N ALA A 253 -36.58 12.27 -2.44
CA ALA A 253 -35.27 12.56 -1.85
C ALA A 253 -34.04 11.89 -2.50
N ARG A 254 -33.43 12.59 -3.47
CA ARG A 254 -32.17 12.23 -4.16
C ARG A 254 -30.95 12.93 -3.54
N PRO A 255 -29.99 12.21 -2.90
CA PRO A 255 -28.64 12.71 -2.63
C PRO A 255 -27.56 12.11 -3.56
N PRO A 256 -26.35 12.71 -3.61
CA PRO A 256 -25.43 12.73 -4.76
C PRO A 256 -24.54 11.48 -4.97
N GLU A 257 -25.05 10.28 -4.69
CA GLU A 257 -24.46 9.01 -5.20
C GLU A 257 -25.07 8.61 -6.55
N GLU A 258 -26.18 9.24 -6.91
CA GLU A 258 -26.86 9.04 -8.16
C GLU A 258 -26.01 9.45 -9.37
N THR A 259 -24.98 10.29 -9.21
CA THR A 259 -24.16 10.82 -10.32
C THR A 259 -23.24 9.83 -11.03
N ALA A 260 -22.76 8.75 -10.42
CA ALA A 260 -21.97 7.75 -11.17
C ALA A 260 -22.87 6.84 -12.01
N HIS A 261 -24.02 6.43 -11.44
CA HIS A 261 -25.04 5.66 -12.12
C HIS A 261 -25.89 6.50 -13.10
N GLU A 262 -26.06 7.80 -12.83
CA GLU A 262 -26.58 8.80 -13.75
C GLU A 262 -25.54 9.14 -14.79
N ALA A 263 -24.24 9.25 -14.51
CA ALA A 263 -23.24 9.43 -15.57
C ALA A 263 -23.21 8.23 -16.52
N ILE A 264 -23.39 7.01 -16.00
CA ILE A 264 -23.52 5.78 -16.80
C ILE A 264 -24.84 5.75 -17.59
N ARG A 265 -25.98 6.12 -16.98
CA ARG A 265 -27.29 6.23 -17.65
C ARG A 265 -27.35 7.38 -18.67
N GLN A 266 -26.87 8.57 -18.33
CA GLN A 266 -26.82 9.77 -19.16
C GLN A 266 -25.87 9.59 -20.36
N ARG A 267 -24.81 8.77 -20.23
CA ARG A 267 -23.94 8.41 -21.36
C ARG A 267 -24.41 7.19 -22.18
N GLY A 268 -25.53 6.55 -21.82
CA GLY A 268 -26.03 5.37 -22.53
C GLY A 268 -25.08 4.16 -22.53
N LEU A 269 -24.19 4.07 -21.53
CA LEU A 269 -23.16 3.02 -21.48
C LEU A 269 -23.83 1.67 -21.19
N ARG A 270 -23.81 0.77 -22.17
CA ARG A 270 -24.39 -0.57 -22.04
C ARG A 270 -23.41 -1.50 -21.31
N PRO A 271 -23.84 -2.19 -20.24
CA PRO A 271 -23.02 -3.22 -19.61
C PRO A 271 -22.77 -4.36 -20.61
N ASP A 272 -21.69 -5.10 -20.40
CA ASP A 272 -21.39 -6.28 -21.20
C ASP A 272 -22.26 -7.46 -20.75
N PRO A 273 -23.29 -7.88 -21.52
CA PRO A 273 -24.26 -8.86 -21.05
C PRO A 273 -23.63 -10.20 -20.68
N GLU A 274 -22.55 -10.61 -21.35
CA GLU A 274 -21.88 -11.89 -21.09
C GLU A 274 -21.11 -11.93 -19.75
N ARG A 275 -20.78 -10.76 -19.18
CA ARG A 275 -19.99 -10.64 -17.94
C ARG A 275 -20.82 -10.15 -16.75
N VAL A 276 -22.13 -9.91 -16.93
CA VAL A 276 -23.02 -9.61 -15.82
C VAL A 276 -23.23 -10.88 -15.01
N LEU A 277 -22.87 -10.85 -13.73
CA LEU A 277 -23.18 -11.96 -12.82
C LEU A 277 -24.66 -11.89 -12.44
N HIS A 278 -25.38 -12.98 -12.67
CA HIS A 278 -26.76 -13.17 -12.25
C HIS A 278 -26.87 -13.91 -10.90
N GLU A 279 -25.80 -14.55 -10.47
CA GLU A 279 -25.69 -15.24 -9.18
C GLU A 279 -24.85 -14.41 -8.20
N ASP A 280 -24.99 -14.68 -6.89
CA ASP A 280 -24.15 -14.02 -5.88
C ASP A 280 -22.66 -14.31 -6.17
N ALA A 281 -21.92 -13.25 -6.46
CA ALA A 281 -20.49 -13.31 -6.75
C ALA A 281 -19.67 -13.98 -5.63
N ARG A 282 -20.19 -14.01 -4.39
CA ARG A 282 -19.58 -14.69 -3.24
C ARG A 282 -19.61 -16.21 -3.36
N ALA A 283 -20.62 -16.76 -4.02
CA ALA A 283 -20.82 -18.20 -4.20
C ALA A 283 -19.80 -18.80 -5.18
N LEU A 284 -19.21 -17.97 -6.05
CA LEU A 284 -18.19 -18.42 -7.01
C LEU A 284 -17.04 -19.15 -6.30
N GLY A 285 -16.67 -20.32 -6.82
CA GLY A 285 -15.45 -21.04 -6.42
C GLY A 285 -14.17 -20.34 -6.89
N LEU A 286 -13.00 -20.83 -6.46
CA LEU A 286 -11.69 -20.24 -6.80
C LEU A 286 -11.49 -20.10 -8.31
N VAL A 287 -11.63 -21.20 -9.05
CA VAL A 287 -11.35 -21.23 -10.49
C VAL A 287 -12.30 -20.30 -11.25
N ALA A 288 -13.58 -20.31 -10.89
CA ALA A 288 -14.58 -19.44 -11.50
C ALA A 288 -14.30 -17.96 -11.20
N ALA A 289 -13.90 -17.62 -9.97
CA ALA A 289 -13.52 -16.27 -9.60
C ALA A 289 -12.26 -15.79 -10.34
N VAL A 290 -11.22 -16.63 -10.43
CA VAL A 290 -10.00 -16.32 -11.19
C VAL A 290 -10.35 -16.08 -12.67
N ARG A 291 -11.14 -16.98 -13.26
CA ARG A 291 -11.58 -16.84 -14.66
C ARG A 291 -12.37 -15.55 -14.87
N TYR A 292 -13.28 -15.21 -13.96
CA TYR A 292 -14.06 -13.98 -14.04
C TYR A 292 -13.18 -12.73 -13.93
N VAL A 293 -12.33 -12.67 -12.89
CA VAL A 293 -11.44 -11.52 -12.64
C VAL A 293 -10.48 -11.29 -13.82
N LEU A 294 -9.99 -12.36 -14.45
CA LEU A 294 -9.14 -12.30 -15.64
C LEU A 294 -9.91 -12.14 -16.95
N SER A 295 -11.24 -12.28 -16.94
CA SER A 295 -12.08 -11.99 -18.12
C SER A 295 -12.36 -10.51 -18.31
N VAL A 296 -12.18 -9.68 -17.27
CA VAL A 296 -12.46 -8.24 -17.31
C VAL A 296 -11.28 -7.50 -17.96
N PRO A 297 -11.44 -6.95 -19.18
CA PRO A 297 -10.32 -6.42 -19.96
C PRO A 297 -9.56 -5.31 -19.25
N THR A 298 -10.27 -4.37 -18.62
CA THR A 298 -9.65 -3.28 -17.86
C THR A 298 -8.79 -3.82 -16.72
N ASN A 299 -9.27 -4.85 -16.01
CA ASN A 299 -8.54 -5.42 -14.88
C ASN A 299 -7.25 -6.11 -15.35
N VAL A 300 -7.28 -6.85 -16.46
CA VAL A 300 -6.08 -7.46 -17.05
C VAL A 300 -5.05 -6.41 -17.44
N LEU A 301 -5.46 -5.35 -18.14
CA LEU A 301 -4.58 -4.26 -18.54
C LEU A 301 -3.96 -3.55 -17.32
N MET A 302 -4.75 -3.34 -16.26
CA MET A 302 -4.26 -2.78 -15.00
C MET A 302 -3.28 -3.71 -14.28
N ILE A 303 -3.49 -5.03 -14.30
CA ILE A 303 -2.58 -6.02 -13.72
C ILE A 303 -1.25 -6.02 -14.48
N VAL A 304 -1.28 -6.08 -15.82
CA VAL A 304 -0.07 -6.07 -16.65
C VAL A 304 0.70 -4.76 -16.43
N SER A 305 0.02 -3.62 -16.51
CA SER A 305 0.63 -2.31 -16.26
C SER A 305 1.24 -2.21 -14.86
N SER A 306 0.50 -2.60 -13.82
CA SER A 306 1.04 -2.60 -12.45
C SER A 306 2.23 -3.54 -12.32
N SER A 307 2.20 -4.72 -12.94
CA SER A 307 3.30 -5.70 -12.84
C SER A 307 4.58 -5.15 -13.46
N LEU A 308 4.49 -4.47 -14.61
CA LEU A 308 5.63 -3.78 -15.23
C LEU A 308 6.15 -2.61 -14.37
N GLY A 309 5.26 -1.77 -13.84
CA GLY A 309 5.65 -0.67 -12.97
C GLY A 309 6.32 -1.14 -11.67
N TYR A 310 5.79 -2.19 -11.04
CA TYR A 310 6.37 -2.77 -9.83
C TYR A 310 7.63 -3.59 -10.11
N PHE A 311 7.78 -4.21 -11.29
CA PHE A 311 9.04 -4.81 -11.72
C PHE A 311 10.15 -3.75 -11.76
N PHE A 312 9.90 -2.59 -12.38
CA PHE A 312 10.88 -1.50 -12.40
C PHE A 312 11.16 -0.97 -10.98
N PHE A 313 10.12 -0.76 -10.17
CA PHE A 313 10.26 -0.34 -8.78
C PHE A 313 11.10 -1.31 -7.95
N ALA A 314 10.92 -2.63 -8.12
CA ALA A 314 11.71 -3.64 -7.42
C ALA A 314 13.20 -3.56 -7.80
N GLY A 315 13.51 -3.37 -9.09
CA GLY A 315 14.88 -3.11 -9.55
C GLY A 315 15.47 -1.82 -8.96
N LEU A 316 14.71 -0.72 -8.99
CA LEU A 316 15.08 0.55 -8.36
C LEU A 316 15.34 0.37 -6.86
N SER A 317 14.45 -0.30 -6.13
CA SER A 317 14.60 -0.52 -4.69
C SER A 317 15.84 -1.34 -4.32
N THR A 318 16.23 -2.27 -5.19
CA THR A 318 17.38 -3.16 -4.96
C THR A 318 18.70 -2.46 -5.30
N PHE A 319 18.74 -1.74 -6.42
CA PHE A 319 19.99 -1.25 -7.00
C PHE A 319 20.18 0.27 -6.93
N ALA A 320 19.21 1.06 -6.47
CA ALA A 320 19.33 2.53 -6.44
C ALA A 320 20.51 3.01 -5.59
N LEU A 321 20.76 2.42 -4.41
CA LEU A 321 21.93 2.77 -3.59
C LEU A 321 23.24 2.51 -4.35
N LEU A 322 23.34 1.35 -5.00
CA LEU A 322 24.51 0.94 -5.76
C LEU A 322 24.72 1.85 -6.98
N PHE A 323 23.64 2.16 -7.68
CA PHE A 323 23.63 3.09 -8.81
C PHE A 323 24.14 4.47 -8.38
N VAL A 324 23.58 5.07 -7.32
CA VAL A 324 23.97 6.42 -6.90
C VAL A 324 25.45 6.49 -6.49
N ARG A 325 25.96 5.46 -5.80
CA ARG A 325 27.37 5.38 -5.40
C ARG A 325 28.30 5.13 -6.59
N GLY A 326 27.92 4.23 -7.49
CA GLY A 326 28.73 3.84 -8.64
C GLY A 326 28.76 4.89 -9.75
N HIS A 327 27.59 5.44 -10.08
CA HIS A 327 27.40 6.36 -11.21
C HIS A 327 27.83 7.79 -10.88
N TYR A 328 27.45 8.32 -9.70
CA TYR A 328 27.80 9.68 -9.31
C TYR A 328 29.03 9.77 -8.40
N HIS A 329 29.69 8.66 -8.11
CA HIS A 329 30.79 8.58 -7.13
C HIS A 329 30.43 9.18 -5.76
N ALA A 330 29.16 9.06 -5.37
CA ALA A 330 28.63 9.63 -4.16
C ALA A 330 29.10 8.84 -2.91
N SER A 331 29.30 9.56 -1.80
CA SER A 331 29.52 8.93 -0.51
C SER A 331 28.28 8.10 -0.09
N GLN A 332 28.46 7.14 0.81
CA GLN A 332 27.34 6.36 1.33
C GLN A 332 26.26 7.25 1.96
N ALA A 333 26.66 8.23 2.78
CA ALA A 333 25.73 9.17 3.41
C ALA A 333 24.97 10.00 2.37
N THR A 334 25.63 10.44 1.30
CA THR A 334 25.00 11.18 0.21
C THR A 334 23.98 10.31 -0.54
N ALA A 335 24.30 9.04 -0.80
CA ALA A 335 23.40 8.12 -1.48
C ALA A 335 22.15 7.79 -0.64
N GLU A 336 22.31 7.62 0.67
CA GLU A 336 21.18 7.44 1.61
C GLU A 336 20.29 8.69 1.67
N LEU A 337 20.88 9.89 1.64
CA LEU A 337 20.12 11.16 1.58
C LEU A 337 19.30 11.25 0.29
N VAL A 338 19.88 10.89 -0.86
CA VAL A 338 19.17 10.84 -2.15
C VAL A 338 17.98 9.89 -2.08
N LEU A 339 18.16 8.67 -1.58
CA LEU A 339 17.07 7.70 -1.39
C LEU A 339 15.97 8.26 -0.48
N GLY A 340 16.33 8.95 0.61
CA GLY A 340 15.40 9.66 1.48
C GLY A 340 14.58 10.72 0.73
N LEU A 341 15.21 11.49 -0.16
CA LEU A 341 14.51 12.45 -1.02
C LEU A 341 13.56 11.77 -2.01
N LEU A 342 13.93 10.63 -2.59
CA LEU A 342 13.05 9.85 -3.47
C LEU A 342 11.78 9.41 -2.74
N VAL A 343 11.92 8.98 -1.48
CA VAL A 343 10.78 8.63 -0.61
C VAL A 343 9.87 9.83 -0.37
N VAL A 344 10.43 11.02 -0.13
CA VAL A 344 9.65 12.26 0.00
C VAL A 344 8.90 12.59 -1.29
N GLY A 345 9.56 12.45 -2.45
CA GLY A 345 8.92 12.59 -3.76
C GLY A 345 7.74 11.61 -3.93
N ALA A 346 7.98 10.32 -3.67
CA ALA A 346 6.97 9.27 -3.73
C ALA A 346 5.76 9.57 -2.83
N MET A 347 6.00 10.04 -1.60
CA MET A 347 4.96 10.45 -0.66
C MET A 347 4.11 11.60 -1.22
N ILE A 348 4.74 12.64 -1.75
CA ILE A 348 4.04 13.80 -2.33
C ILE A 348 3.19 13.33 -3.52
N GLY A 349 3.76 12.56 -4.43
CA GLY A 349 3.07 12.02 -5.60
C GLY A 349 1.83 11.21 -5.22
N THR A 350 1.97 10.28 -4.27
CA THR A 350 0.87 9.47 -3.72
C THR A 350 -0.24 10.34 -3.12
N LEU A 351 0.11 11.33 -2.29
CA LEU A 351 -0.88 12.18 -1.61
C LEU A 351 -1.60 13.18 -2.54
N VAL A 352 -0.94 13.58 -3.63
CA VAL A 352 -1.49 14.51 -4.63
C VAL A 352 -2.39 13.77 -5.62
N SER A 353 -1.96 12.61 -6.13
CA SER A 353 -2.66 11.91 -7.20
C SER A 353 -4.07 11.48 -6.82
N GLY A 354 -4.27 10.97 -5.60
CA GLY A 354 -5.59 10.57 -5.12
C GLY A 354 -6.61 11.72 -5.13
N ARG A 355 -6.18 12.93 -4.72
CA ARG A 355 -7.04 14.12 -4.74
C ARG A 355 -7.29 14.62 -6.17
N LEU A 356 -6.25 14.62 -6.99
CA LEU A 356 -6.32 15.05 -8.38
C LEU A 356 -7.30 14.17 -9.16
N THR A 357 -7.14 12.85 -9.07
CA THR A 357 -8.01 11.88 -9.74
C THR A 357 -9.44 11.99 -9.27
N ASP A 358 -9.69 12.03 -7.95
CA ASP A 358 -11.06 12.17 -7.45
C ASP A 358 -11.69 13.52 -7.87
N SER A 359 -10.90 14.58 -7.98
CA SER A 359 -11.37 15.87 -8.51
C SER A 359 -11.76 15.78 -9.99
N LEU A 360 -11.00 15.05 -10.81
CA LEU A 360 -11.31 14.84 -12.22
C LEU A 360 -12.54 13.95 -12.42
N VAL A 361 -12.68 12.91 -11.60
CA VAL A 361 -13.87 12.05 -11.58
C VAL A 361 -15.12 12.85 -11.22
N ARG A 362 -15.04 13.74 -10.21
CA ARG A 362 -16.14 14.66 -9.87
C ARG A 362 -16.52 15.63 -10.98
N ARG A 363 -15.59 15.95 -11.89
CA ARG A 363 -15.83 16.78 -13.08
C ARG A 363 -16.37 15.99 -14.28
N GLY A 364 -16.65 14.69 -14.10
CA GLY A 364 -17.23 13.83 -15.14
C GLY A 364 -16.21 12.99 -15.94
N PHE A 365 -14.92 13.06 -15.62
CA PHE A 365 -13.88 12.24 -16.25
C PHE A 365 -13.68 10.93 -15.49
N LEU A 366 -14.59 9.97 -15.65
CA LEU A 366 -14.53 8.66 -14.96
C LEU A 366 -13.24 7.90 -15.29
N GLU A 367 -12.79 8.03 -16.53
CA GLU A 367 -11.60 7.37 -17.06
C GLU A 367 -10.30 7.94 -16.47
N ALA A 368 -10.37 9.06 -15.72
CA ALA A 368 -9.23 9.64 -15.01
C ALA A 368 -8.58 8.67 -14.02
N ARG A 369 -9.31 7.65 -13.55
CA ARG A 369 -8.73 6.61 -12.70
C ARG A 369 -7.72 5.71 -13.43
N VAL A 370 -7.70 5.75 -14.76
CA VAL A 370 -6.82 4.92 -15.59
C VAL A 370 -5.80 5.76 -16.36
N TRP A 371 -6.22 6.87 -16.98
CA TRP A 371 -5.26 7.66 -17.78
C TRP A 371 -4.31 8.50 -16.91
N VAL A 372 -4.71 8.96 -15.71
CA VAL A 372 -3.80 9.65 -14.79
C VAL A 372 -2.61 8.76 -14.37
N PRO A 373 -2.82 7.53 -13.86
CA PRO A 373 -1.70 6.64 -13.57
C PRO A 373 -0.89 6.27 -14.82
N ALA A 374 -1.53 6.16 -15.99
CA ALA A 374 -0.83 5.89 -17.23
C ALA A 374 0.15 7.01 -17.63
N LEU A 375 -0.31 8.27 -17.58
CA LEU A 375 0.56 9.43 -17.77
C LEU A 375 1.62 9.54 -16.68
N SER A 376 1.31 9.10 -15.46
CA SER A 376 2.28 9.09 -14.36
C SER A 376 3.42 8.10 -14.65
N TYR A 377 3.15 6.91 -15.17
CA TYR A 377 4.23 5.98 -15.58
C TYR A 377 5.06 6.50 -16.75
N ILE A 378 4.42 7.06 -17.79
CA ILE A 378 5.15 7.64 -18.93
C ILE A 378 6.00 8.83 -18.48
N GLY A 379 5.43 9.72 -17.66
CA GLY A 379 6.13 10.87 -17.10
C GLY A 379 7.25 10.47 -16.14
N ALA A 380 7.06 9.41 -15.34
CA ALA A 380 8.11 8.86 -14.49
C ALA A 380 9.29 8.36 -15.33
N ALA A 381 9.03 7.63 -16.42
CA ALA A 381 10.08 7.21 -17.34
C ALA A 381 10.80 8.41 -17.99
N GLY A 382 10.04 9.43 -18.40
CA GLY A 382 10.56 10.66 -18.98
C GLY A 382 11.39 11.51 -18.03
N LEU A 383 11.05 11.54 -16.73
CA LEU A 383 11.84 12.26 -15.71
C LEU A 383 13.05 11.45 -15.24
N LEU A 384 12.95 10.13 -15.10
CA LEU A 384 14.09 9.30 -14.69
C LEU A 384 15.18 9.23 -15.77
N LEU A 385 14.82 9.35 -17.05
CA LEU A 385 15.77 9.32 -18.17
C LEU A 385 16.89 10.38 -18.04
N PRO A 386 16.61 11.69 -17.92
CA PRO A 386 17.66 12.70 -17.70
C PRO A 386 18.34 12.57 -16.34
N GLY A 387 17.68 12.02 -15.32
CA GLY A 387 18.31 11.69 -14.04
C GLY A 387 19.46 10.70 -14.22
N ILE A 388 19.15 9.54 -14.81
CA ILE A 388 20.10 8.45 -15.07
C ILE A 388 21.20 8.86 -16.04
N LEU A 389 20.88 9.63 -17.09
CA LEU A 389 21.86 10.10 -18.08
C LEU A 389 22.79 11.19 -17.57
N SER A 390 22.44 11.87 -16.47
CA SER A 390 23.25 12.98 -15.96
C SER A 390 24.54 12.47 -15.33
N SER A 391 25.66 13.15 -15.61
CA SER A 391 26.94 12.90 -14.94
C SER A 391 27.04 13.54 -13.55
N HIS A 392 26.09 14.41 -13.18
CA HIS A 392 26.14 15.18 -11.94
C HIS A 392 24.93 14.91 -11.07
N LEU A 393 25.16 14.61 -9.79
CA LEU A 393 24.09 14.24 -8.85
C LEU A 393 23.10 15.38 -8.58
N THR A 394 23.58 16.62 -8.45
CA THR A 394 22.76 17.77 -8.04
C THR A 394 21.59 18.08 -9.00
N PRO A 395 21.77 18.12 -10.34
CA PRO A 395 20.63 18.23 -11.25
C PRO A 395 19.84 16.92 -11.35
N ALA A 396 20.51 15.76 -11.30
CA ALA A 396 19.86 14.46 -11.42
C ALA A 396 18.82 14.19 -10.32
N VAL A 397 19.14 14.55 -9.07
CA VAL A 397 18.28 14.23 -7.93
C VAL A 397 16.88 14.83 -8.07
N TRP A 398 16.72 16.00 -8.70
CA TRP A 398 15.40 16.61 -8.88
C TRP A 398 14.57 15.90 -9.94
N PHE A 399 15.22 15.41 -10.99
CA PHE A 399 14.61 14.54 -11.98
C PHE A 399 14.19 13.20 -11.36
N ASP A 400 15.06 12.60 -10.56
CA ASP A 400 14.79 11.32 -9.90
C ASP A 400 13.67 11.44 -8.85
N VAL A 401 13.67 12.52 -8.06
CA VAL A 401 12.60 12.83 -7.09
C VAL A 401 11.26 13.02 -7.79
N GLY A 402 11.24 13.74 -8.91
CA GLY A 402 10.05 13.90 -9.75
C GLY A 402 9.59 12.57 -10.37
N GLY A 403 10.53 11.75 -10.84
CA GLY A 403 10.29 10.41 -11.35
C GLY A 403 9.68 9.48 -10.29
N ALA A 404 10.25 9.46 -9.09
CA ALA A 404 9.73 8.70 -7.94
C ALA A 404 8.34 9.18 -7.51
N ALA A 405 8.09 10.49 -7.54
CA ALA A 405 6.77 11.06 -7.29
C ALA A 405 5.73 10.54 -8.28
N LEU A 406 6.03 10.58 -9.59
CA LEU A 406 5.12 10.10 -10.63
C LEU A 406 4.94 8.58 -10.59
N LEU A 407 6.00 7.81 -10.33
CA LEU A 407 5.91 6.35 -10.19
C LEU A 407 4.95 5.97 -9.05
N SER A 408 5.05 6.66 -7.91
CA SER A 408 4.21 6.41 -6.74
C SER A 408 2.79 6.94 -6.91
N ALA A 409 2.62 8.07 -7.60
CA ALA A 409 1.34 8.70 -7.91
C ALA A 409 0.36 7.76 -8.64
N ALA A 410 0.85 6.75 -9.35
CA ALA A 410 0.01 5.80 -10.06
C ALA A 410 -0.82 4.88 -9.14
N ASN A 411 -0.38 4.61 -7.91
CA ASN A 411 -0.99 3.57 -7.08
C ASN A 411 -2.42 3.92 -6.58
N PRO A 412 -2.67 5.08 -5.94
CA PRO A 412 -4.00 5.38 -5.40
C PRO A 412 -5.15 5.36 -6.44
N PRO A 413 -4.97 5.93 -7.64
CA PRO A 413 -5.98 5.85 -8.70
C PRO A 413 -6.27 4.41 -9.13
N LEU A 414 -5.23 3.56 -9.25
CA LEU A 414 -5.36 2.17 -9.68
C LEU A 414 -6.08 1.30 -8.64
N ASP A 415 -5.81 1.51 -7.35
CA ASP A 415 -6.49 0.76 -6.29
C ASP A 415 -7.95 1.18 -6.15
N ALA A 416 -8.27 2.45 -6.40
CA ALA A 416 -9.65 2.89 -6.52
C ALA A 416 -10.36 2.31 -7.75
N ALA A 417 -9.71 2.36 -8.93
CA ALA A 417 -10.26 1.84 -10.19
C ALA A 417 -10.65 0.36 -10.11
N ARG A 418 -9.86 -0.45 -9.40
CA ARG A 418 -10.14 -1.89 -9.24
C ARG A 418 -11.46 -2.16 -8.55
N LEU A 419 -11.80 -1.33 -7.56
CA LEU A 419 -13.06 -1.44 -6.82
C LEU A 419 -14.26 -0.97 -7.64
N ASP A 420 -14.03 -0.17 -8.68
CA ASP A 420 -15.10 0.35 -9.55
C ASP A 420 -15.48 -0.65 -10.65
N ILE A 421 -14.51 -1.44 -11.15
CA ILE A 421 -14.73 -2.41 -12.24
C ILE A 421 -15.02 -3.83 -11.76
N MET A 422 -15.07 -4.08 -10.46
CA MET A 422 -15.30 -5.39 -9.86
C MET A 422 -16.57 -5.38 -9.01
N PRO A 423 -17.40 -6.44 -9.08
CA PRO A 423 -18.51 -6.64 -8.15
C PRO A 423 -18.00 -6.71 -6.69
N PRO A 424 -18.73 -6.14 -5.70
CA PRO A 424 -18.25 -6.07 -4.32
C PRO A 424 -17.90 -7.42 -3.67
N GLY A 425 -18.56 -8.50 -4.09
CA GLY A 425 -18.27 -9.86 -3.62
C GLY A 425 -16.93 -10.42 -4.07
N LEU A 426 -16.23 -9.76 -5.00
CA LEU A 426 -14.96 -10.20 -5.58
C LEU A 426 -13.80 -9.23 -5.34
N TRP A 427 -13.99 -8.13 -4.59
CA TRP A 427 -12.91 -7.16 -4.36
C TRP A 427 -11.66 -7.78 -3.73
N GLY A 428 -11.82 -8.66 -2.73
CA GLY A 428 -10.70 -9.35 -2.09
C GLY A 428 -9.98 -10.30 -3.05
N ARG A 429 -10.71 -11.19 -3.73
CA ARG A 429 -10.16 -12.09 -4.75
C ARG A 429 -9.44 -11.34 -5.88
N ALA A 430 -10.01 -10.25 -6.38
CA ALA A 430 -9.40 -9.43 -7.42
C ALA A 430 -8.07 -8.84 -6.95
N GLU A 431 -7.99 -8.37 -5.70
CA GLU A 431 -6.76 -7.89 -5.09
C GLU A 431 -5.71 -8.99 -4.96
N SER A 432 -6.10 -10.17 -4.48
CA SER A 432 -5.19 -11.32 -4.34
C SER A 432 -4.61 -11.76 -5.69
N ILE A 433 -5.45 -11.90 -6.72
CA ILE A 433 -5.02 -12.31 -8.06
C ILE A 433 -4.02 -11.31 -8.62
N ARG A 434 -4.31 -10.00 -8.52
CA ARG A 434 -3.35 -8.96 -8.91
C ARG A 434 -2.05 -9.10 -8.13
N THR A 435 -2.14 -9.20 -6.80
CA THR A 435 -0.98 -9.19 -5.91
C THR A 435 -0.03 -10.32 -6.27
N VAL A 436 -0.53 -11.52 -6.55
CA VAL A 436 0.28 -12.67 -6.94
C VAL A 436 1.01 -12.42 -8.24
N LEU A 437 0.29 -12.02 -9.30
CA LEU A 437 0.86 -11.76 -10.62
C LEU A 437 1.92 -10.64 -10.55
N ARG A 438 1.63 -9.58 -9.80
CA ARG A 438 2.57 -8.49 -9.53
C ARG A 438 3.79 -8.97 -8.74
N SER A 439 3.62 -9.77 -7.70
CA SER A 439 4.72 -10.26 -6.85
C SER A 439 5.65 -11.20 -7.62
N LEU A 440 5.13 -12.01 -8.55
CA LEU A 440 5.96 -12.81 -9.45
C LEU A 440 6.86 -11.92 -10.34
N ALA A 441 6.31 -10.83 -10.90
CA ALA A 441 7.10 -9.87 -11.65
C ALA A 441 8.18 -9.21 -10.78
N GLN A 442 7.83 -8.76 -9.56
CA GLN A 442 8.79 -8.17 -8.63
C GLN A 442 9.91 -9.14 -8.24
N ALA A 443 9.60 -10.41 -8.00
CA ALA A 443 10.59 -11.40 -7.58
C ALA A 443 11.67 -11.64 -8.65
N ILE A 444 11.33 -11.49 -9.93
CA ILE A 444 12.28 -11.66 -11.05
C ILE A 444 13.12 -10.40 -11.28
N ALA A 445 12.66 -9.22 -10.83
CA ALA A 445 13.31 -7.95 -11.13
C ALA A 445 14.77 -7.86 -10.66
N PRO A 446 15.16 -8.24 -9.42
CA PRO A 446 16.56 -8.21 -9.01
C PRO A 446 17.48 -9.06 -9.90
N LEU A 447 17.00 -10.24 -10.30
CA LEU A 447 17.73 -11.15 -11.19
C LEU A 447 17.86 -10.57 -12.61
N ALA A 448 16.79 -9.95 -13.12
CA ALA A 448 16.82 -9.32 -14.44
C ALA A 448 17.74 -8.09 -14.47
N PHE A 449 17.67 -7.22 -13.46
CA PHE A 449 18.55 -6.05 -13.36
C PHE A 449 20.01 -6.47 -13.15
N GLY A 450 20.29 -7.36 -12.19
CA GLY A 450 21.64 -7.85 -11.93
C GLY A 450 22.22 -8.61 -13.12
N GLY A 451 21.47 -9.55 -13.70
CA GLY A 451 21.91 -10.35 -14.83
C GLY A 451 22.14 -9.53 -16.11
N LEU A 452 21.29 -8.52 -16.37
CA LEU A 452 21.50 -7.62 -17.51
C LEU A 452 22.71 -6.71 -17.28
N ALA A 453 22.88 -6.18 -16.06
CA ALA A 453 24.04 -5.37 -15.70
C ALA A 453 25.34 -6.17 -15.83
N ASP A 454 25.36 -7.41 -15.36
CA ASP A 454 26.51 -8.32 -15.47
C ASP A 454 26.77 -8.71 -16.92
N LEU A 455 25.74 -8.96 -17.73
CA LEU A 455 25.90 -9.24 -19.17
C LEU A 455 26.52 -8.06 -19.92
N ILE A 456 26.09 -6.83 -19.58
CA ILE A 456 26.62 -5.59 -20.18
C ILE A 456 28.04 -5.31 -19.67
N ALA A 457 28.33 -5.60 -18.40
CA ALA A 457 29.64 -5.41 -17.79
C ALA A 457 30.65 -6.51 -18.21
N GLY A 458 30.17 -7.72 -18.54
CA GLY A 458 30.92 -8.95 -18.82
C GLY A 458 31.76 -8.98 -20.10
N ILE A 459 32.05 -7.83 -20.72
CA ILE A 459 33.12 -7.66 -21.72
C ILE A 459 34.51 -7.45 -21.03
N ALA A 460 34.60 -7.56 -19.70
CA ALA A 460 35.85 -7.66 -18.92
C ALA A 460 35.66 -8.55 -17.66
N PRO A 461 36.72 -9.17 -17.08
CA PRO A 461 36.66 -10.52 -16.51
C PRO A 461 36.09 -10.67 -15.09
N LYS A 462 35.72 -11.93 -14.83
CA LYS A 462 34.90 -12.50 -13.73
C LYS A 462 35.36 -12.21 -12.31
N GLN A 463 34.46 -11.65 -11.52
CA GLN A 463 34.08 -12.12 -10.18
C GLN A 463 32.56 -12.00 -10.06
N ALA A 464 31.86 -13.07 -9.69
CA ALA A 464 30.42 -13.06 -9.39
C ALA A 464 30.20 -13.61 -7.97
N PRO A 465 29.07 -13.35 -7.29
CA PRO A 465 28.11 -12.25 -7.41
C PRO A 465 27.82 -11.54 -6.04
N ILE A 466 27.33 -10.29 -6.12
CA ILE A 466 26.51 -9.60 -5.09
C ILE A 466 27.17 -9.28 -3.73
N GLY A 467 27.31 -7.98 -3.43
CA GLY A 467 26.96 -7.46 -2.09
C GLY A 467 28.05 -6.92 -1.16
N THR A 468 29.36 -7.17 -1.32
CA THR A 468 30.32 -6.86 -0.22
C THR A 468 31.66 -6.25 -0.60
N HIS A 469 31.93 -5.91 -1.87
CA HIS A 469 33.13 -5.11 -2.17
C HIS A 469 32.85 -3.61 -2.03
N PRO A 470 33.63 -2.85 -1.24
CA PRO A 470 33.46 -1.41 -1.06
C PRO A 470 33.76 -0.59 -2.32
N VAL A 471 34.22 -1.23 -3.39
CA VAL A 471 34.59 -0.62 -4.67
C VAL A 471 33.68 -1.17 -5.77
N VAL A 472 32.74 -0.34 -6.23
CA VAL A 472 32.00 -0.62 -7.46
C VAL A 472 32.99 -0.51 -8.61
N SER A 473 33.20 -1.59 -9.37
CA SER A 473 34.05 -1.49 -10.55
C SER A 473 33.39 -0.55 -11.58
N PRO A 474 34.16 0.28 -12.31
CA PRO A 474 33.59 1.19 -13.31
C PRO A 474 32.72 0.47 -14.35
N GLY A 475 33.08 -0.77 -14.71
CA GLY A 475 32.30 -1.62 -15.61
C GLY A 475 30.94 -2.04 -15.03
N ALA A 476 30.87 -2.36 -13.74
CA ALA A 476 29.61 -2.70 -13.06
C ALA A 476 28.68 -1.48 -12.93
N ALA A 477 29.23 -0.30 -12.65
CA ALA A 477 28.45 0.95 -12.62
C ALA A 477 27.83 1.26 -13.99
N ARG A 478 28.62 1.16 -15.06
CA ARG A 478 28.14 1.41 -16.43
C ARG A 478 27.12 0.36 -16.90
N GLY A 479 27.34 -0.91 -16.56
CA GLY A 479 26.37 -1.99 -16.84
C GLY A 479 25.02 -1.74 -16.18
N LEU A 480 25.03 -1.26 -14.93
CA LEU A 480 23.84 -0.92 -14.20
C LEU A 480 23.12 0.31 -14.77
N GLU A 481 23.86 1.35 -15.18
CA GLU A 481 23.30 2.53 -15.85
C GLU A 481 22.53 2.14 -17.13
N ILE A 482 23.17 1.37 -18.03
CA ILE A 482 22.53 0.93 -19.28
C ILE A 482 21.33 0.03 -18.98
N THR A 483 21.42 -0.81 -17.96
CA THR A 483 20.30 -1.64 -17.50
C THR A 483 19.10 -0.79 -17.07
N PHE A 484 19.32 0.24 -16.25
CA PHE A 484 18.26 1.17 -15.86
C PHE A 484 17.63 1.83 -17.08
N LEU A 485 18.44 2.33 -18.04
CA LEU A 485 17.95 2.96 -19.26
C LEU A 485 17.10 2.03 -20.12
N LEU A 486 17.54 0.77 -20.32
CA LEU A 486 16.77 -0.23 -21.06
C LEU A 486 15.45 -0.54 -20.35
N LEU A 487 15.48 -0.71 -19.03
CA LEU A 487 14.32 -1.12 -18.25
C LEU A 487 13.35 0.03 -17.97
N LEU A 488 13.71 1.31 -18.21
CA LEU A 488 12.73 2.40 -18.32
C LEU A 488 11.68 2.12 -19.41
N GLY A 489 12.04 1.35 -20.45
CA GLY A 489 11.11 0.89 -21.47
C GLY A 489 9.94 0.08 -20.88
N THR A 490 10.18 -0.70 -19.82
CA THR A 490 9.11 -1.44 -19.12
C THR A 490 8.12 -0.50 -18.44
N LEU A 491 8.61 0.60 -17.86
CA LEU A 491 7.79 1.62 -17.21
C LEU A 491 6.99 2.44 -18.23
N ALA A 492 7.61 2.82 -19.36
CA ALA A 492 6.90 3.45 -20.47
C ALA A 492 5.82 2.52 -21.05
N ALA A 493 6.14 1.24 -21.26
CA ALA A 493 5.19 0.22 -21.69
C ALA A 493 4.03 0.04 -20.70
N ALA A 494 4.30 0.09 -19.39
CA ALA A 494 3.26 0.07 -18.36
C ALA A 494 2.22 1.18 -18.56
N GLY A 495 2.68 2.39 -18.86
CA GLY A 495 1.80 3.51 -19.15
C GLY A 495 1.03 3.35 -20.46
N VAL A 496 1.68 2.92 -21.55
CA VAL A 496 1.03 2.70 -22.85
C VAL A 496 -0.05 1.61 -22.77
N VAL A 497 0.23 0.49 -22.11
CA VAL A 497 -0.74 -0.59 -21.88
C VAL A 497 -1.94 -0.06 -21.09
N LEU A 498 -1.69 0.75 -20.07
CA LEU A 498 -2.75 1.29 -19.22
C LEU A 498 -3.61 2.33 -19.95
N LEU A 499 -3.06 3.12 -20.88
CA LEU A 499 -3.85 4.03 -21.71
C LEU A 499 -4.92 3.28 -22.52
N ARG A 500 -4.65 2.04 -22.95
CA ARG A 500 -5.64 1.21 -23.67
C ARG A 500 -6.85 0.88 -22.80
N ALA A 501 -6.69 0.77 -21.48
CA ALA A 501 -7.80 0.48 -20.58
C ALA A 501 -8.83 1.64 -20.49
N ARG A 502 -8.50 2.84 -20.99
CA ARG A 502 -9.44 3.97 -21.08
C ARG A 502 -10.72 3.62 -21.84
N SER A 503 -10.62 2.84 -22.92
CA SER A 503 -11.78 2.53 -23.78
C SER A 503 -12.72 1.51 -23.15
N THR A 504 -12.21 0.60 -22.32
CA THR A 504 -12.99 -0.47 -21.67
C THR A 504 -13.46 -0.10 -20.27
N TYR A 505 -12.78 0.85 -19.60
CA TYR A 505 -13.03 1.19 -18.19
C TYR A 505 -14.49 1.49 -17.88
N ALA A 506 -15.12 2.34 -18.69
CA ALA A 506 -16.49 2.78 -18.47
C ALA A 506 -17.50 1.63 -18.63
N ARG A 507 -17.28 0.73 -19.61
CA ARG A 507 -18.11 -0.47 -19.83
C ARG A 507 -17.95 -1.48 -18.71
N ASP A 508 -16.72 -1.73 -18.26
CA ASP A 508 -16.46 -2.67 -17.16
C ASP A 508 -17.03 -2.16 -15.83
N THR A 509 -16.97 -0.85 -15.58
CA THR A 509 -17.62 -0.20 -14.43
C THR A 509 -19.15 -0.40 -14.48
N ALA A 510 -19.77 -0.18 -15.64
CA ALA A 510 -21.21 -0.42 -15.82
C ALA A 510 -21.60 -1.89 -15.62
N THR A 511 -20.74 -2.82 -16.04
CA THR A 511 -20.94 -4.28 -15.91
C THR A 511 -20.86 -4.73 -14.46
N ALA A 512 -19.90 -4.22 -13.69
CA ALA A 512 -19.80 -4.48 -12.25
C ALA A 512 -21.02 -3.96 -11.49
N ALA A 513 -21.48 -2.75 -11.82
CA ALA A 513 -22.68 -2.16 -11.25
C ALA A 513 -23.96 -2.95 -11.60
N ALA A 514 -24.07 -3.49 -12.82
CA ALA A 514 -25.19 -4.33 -13.23
C ALA A 514 -25.20 -5.67 -12.47
N SER A 515 -24.03 -6.29 -12.29
CA SER A 515 -23.86 -7.54 -11.54
C SER A 515 -24.32 -7.42 -10.08
N GLN A 516 -24.13 -6.25 -9.46
CA GLN A 516 -24.58 -5.99 -8.09
C GLN A 516 -26.11 -5.99 -7.95
N ARG A 517 -26.85 -5.61 -9.00
CA ARG A 517 -28.32 -5.57 -8.97
C ARG A 517 -28.96 -6.94 -9.16
N GLY A 518 -28.32 -7.83 -9.93
CA GLY A 518 -28.80 -9.20 -10.12
C GLY A 518 -28.62 -10.10 -8.90
N SER A 519 -27.67 -9.75 -8.02
CA SER A 519 -27.39 -10.49 -6.77
C SER A 519 -28.26 -10.08 -5.57
N ARG A 520 -29.14 -9.08 -5.72
CA ARG A 520 -30.12 -8.65 -4.72
C ARG A 520 -31.48 -9.19 -5.10
#